data_AF-A0A1Y0MBR7-F1
#
_entry.id   AF-A0A1Y0MBR7-F1
#
_cell.length_a   1.000
_cell.length_b   1.000
_cell.length_c   1.000
_cell.angle_alpha   90.00
_cell.angle_beta   90.00
_cell.angle_gamma   90.00
#
_symmetry.space_group_name_H-M   'P 1'
#
loop_
_entity.id
_entity.type
_entity.pdbx_description
1 polymer ?
#
loop_
_entity_poly.entity_id
_entity_poly.type
_entity_poly.pdbx_seq_one_letter_code
_entity_poly.pdbx_strand_id
1 'polypeptide(L)'
;MFFNTTLFAQDSNYDVITKELSKEQRALLQKERQVMKADREVFKATLTKEQLAILRDKTISKNEIRKRLRSSFSGSQKGLIKNQQIRLRQTRDNFRKTLTGEQRKMLKERIDKIRETKDRGELRNGPRENSNDGKKRRVRGN
;
A
#
# COMPACT_ATOMS: atom_id res chain seq x y z
N MET A 1 0.20 -0.59 5.01
CA MET A 1 0.52 -1.97 5.42
C MET A 1 -0.53 -2.86 4.77
N PHE A 2 -0.10 -3.77 3.90
CA PHE A 2 -0.87 -4.33 2.78
C PHE A 2 -1.35 -5.76 3.07
N PHE A 3 -2.57 -5.93 3.59
CA PHE A 3 -3.15 -7.28 3.65
C PHE A 3 -4.58 -7.40 3.16
N ASN A 4 -5.19 -6.35 2.61
CA ASN A 4 -6.45 -6.43 1.87
C ASN A 4 -6.62 -5.22 0.94
N THR A 5 -5.76 -5.07 -0.06
CA THR A 5 -6.19 -4.43 -1.30
C THR A 5 -6.81 -5.54 -2.15
N THR A 6 -8.09 -5.43 -2.43
CA THR A 6 -8.79 -6.28 -3.40
C THR A 6 -7.96 -6.28 -4.69
N LEU A 7 -7.54 -7.46 -5.15
CA LEU A 7 -6.78 -7.61 -6.40
C LEU A 7 -7.50 -6.91 -7.57
N PHE A 8 -8.84 -6.98 -7.58
CA PHE A 8 -9.71 -6.33 -8.54
C PHE A 8 -9.67 -4.79 -8.53
N ALA A 9 -9.43 -4.14 -7.39
CA ALA A 9 -9.30 -2.67 -7.34
C ALA A 9 -7.87 -2.19 -7.63
N GLN A 10 -6.90 -3.11 -7.63
CA GLN A 10 -5.50 -2.84 -7.92
C GLN A 10 -5.18 -3.04 -9.41
N ASP A 11 -5.86 -3.97 -10.08
CA ASP A 11 -5.68 -4.23 -11.51
C ASP A 11 -6.21 -3.05 -12.38
N SER A 12 -7.35 -2.44 -12.03
CA SER A 12 -7.93 -1.32 -12.80
C SER A 12 -7.05 -0.06 -12.83
N ASN A 13 -6.39 0.28 -11.70
CA ASN A 13 -5.43 1.40 -11.67
C ASN A 13 -4.09 1.05 -12.33
N TYR A 14 -3.72 -0.24 -12.35
CA TYR A 14 -2.48 -0.72 -12.95
C TYR A 14 -2.53 -0.62 -14.48
N ASP A 15 -3.66 -0.99 -15.08
CA ASP A 15 -3.84 -0.92 -16.54
C ASP A 15 -3.86 0.51 -17.07
N VAL A 16 -4.36 1.45 -16.28
CA VAL A 16 -4.37 2.88 -16.60
C VAL A 16 -2.93 3.40 -16.69
N ILE A 17 -2.05 3.02 -15.75
CA ILE A 17 -0.65 3.46 -15.70
C ILE A 17 0.23 2.73 -16.72
N THR A 18 0.00 1.44 -16.95
CA THR A 18 0.89 0.64 -17.81
C THR A 18 0.86 1.04 -19.27
N LYS A 19 -0.25 1.59 -19.78
CA LYS A 19 -0.37 2.04 -21.18
C LYS A 19 0.71 3.02 -21.62
N GLU A 20 1.23 3.83 -20.70
CA GLU A 20 2.24 4.85 -20.98
C GLU A 20 3.68 4.42 -20.63
N LEU A 21 3.84 3.19 -20.14
CA LEU A 21 5.14 2.59 -19.84
C LEU A 21 5.68 1.83 -21.04
N SER A 22 7.00 1.85 -21.21
CA SER A 22 7.71 1.05 -22.20
C SER A 22 7.56 -0.44 -21.93
N LYS A 23 7.82 -1.29 -22.94
CA LYS A 23 7.78 -2.75 -22.80
C LYS A 23 8.70 -3.24 -21.67
N GLU A 24 9.90 -2.67 -21.58
CA GLU A 24 10.87 -2.98 -20.53
C GLU A 24 10.39 -2.57 -19.14
N GLN A 25 9.82 -1.36 -19.00
CA GLN A 25 9.26 -0.89 -17.74
C GLN A 25 8.09 -1.78 -17.27
N ARG A 26 7.24 -2.27 -18.19
CA ARG A 26 6.15 -3.21 -17.88
C ARG A 26 6.69 -4.57 -17.45
N ALA A 27 7.71 -5.09 -18.12
CA ALA A 27 8.35 -6.36 -17.77
C ALA A 27 8.96 -6.30 -16.36
N LEU A 28 9.60 -5.18 -16.01
CA LEU A 28 10.10 -4.94 -14.65
C LEU A 28 8.97 -5.01 -13.61
N LEU A 29 7.83 -4.34 -13.86
CA LEU A 29 6.69 -4.39 -12.93
C LEU A 29 6.08 -5.79 -12.80
N GLN A 30 6.01 -6.56 -13.90
CA GLN A 30 5.52 -7.93 -13.86
C GLN A 30 6.43 -8.84 -13.03
N LYS A 31 7.76 -8.72 -13.21
CA LYS A 31 8.75 -9.46 -12.42
C LYS A 31 8.61 -9.14 -10.94
N GLU A 32 8.52 -7.86 -10.59
CA GLU A 32 8.34 -7.44 -9.19
C GLU A 32 7.01 -7.93 -8.59
N ARG A 33 5.93 -7.98 -9.39
CA ARG A 33 4.65 -8.57 -8.97
C ARG A 33 4.79 -10.05 -8.64
N GLN A 34 5.57 -10.81 -9.41
CA GLN A 34 5.83 -12.23 -9.11
C GLN A 34 6.62 -12.39 -7.81
N VAL A 35 7.65 -11.57 -7.59
CA VAL A 35 8.41 -11.58 -6.33
C VAL A 35 7.51 -11.25 -5.14
N MET A 36 6.64 -10.25 -5.26
CA MET A 36 5.67 -9.92 -4.20
C MET A 36 4.69 -11.05 -3.91
N LYS A 37 4.24 -11.79 -4.94
CA LYS A 37 3.40 -12.98 -4.75
C LYS A 37 4.15 -14.08 -4.00
N ALA A 38 5.39 -14.36 -4.38
CA ALA A 38 6.22 -15.36 -3.71
C ALA A 38 6.44 -15.03 -2.23
N ASP A 39 6.82 -13.79 -1.91
CA ASP A 39 6.98 -13.37 -0.50
C ASP A 39 5.67 -13.50 0.30
N ARG A 40 4.53 -13.23 -0.35
CA ARG A 40 3.22 -13.33 0.31
C ARG A 40 2.94 -14.78 0.69
N GLU A 41 3.25 -15.73 -0.17
CA GLU A 41 3.10 -17.15 0.13
C GLU A 41 4.08 -17.60 1.23
N VAL A 42 5.33 -17.14 1.20
CA VAL A 42 6.30 -17.37 2.30
C VAL A 42 5.77 -16.81 3.63
N PHE A 43 5.26 -15.58 3.63
CA PHE A 43 4.70 -14.99 4.85
C PHE A 43 3.45 -15.74 5.32
N LYS A 44 2.54 -16.14 4.42
CA LYS A 44 1.36 -16.93 4.77
C LYS A 44 1.74 -18.27 5.40
N ALA A 45 2.76 -18.94 4.89
CA ALA A 45 3.25 -20.20 5.44
C ALA A 45 3.76 -20.04 6.89
N THR A 46 4.15 -18.83 7.29
CA THR A 46 4.60 -18.56 8.66
C THR A 46 3.45 -18.31 9.64
N LEU A 47 2.19 -18.22 9.18
CA LEU A 47 1.06 -17.89 10.05
C LEU A 47 0.64 -19.08 10.93
N THR A 48 0.41 -18.81 12.21
CA THR A 48 -0.03 -19.83 13.18
C THR A 48 -1.54 -20.06 13.11
N LYS A 49 -2.02 -21.18 13.68
CA LYS A 49 -3.46 -21.47 13.76
C LYS A 49 -4.26 -20.36 14.45
N GLU A 50 -3.71 -19.78 15.52
CA GLU A 50 -4.31 -18.66 16.24
C GLU A 50 -4.41 -17.40 15.36
N GLN A 51 -3.35 -17.08 14.62
CA GLN A 51 -3.35 -15.95 13.68
C GLN A 51 -4.36 -16.15 12.55
N LEU A 52 -4.51 -17.39 12.05
CA LEU A 52 -5.52 -17.75 11.07
C LEU A 52 -6.94 -17.65 11.63
N ALA A 53 -7.14 -17.95 12.92
CA ALA A 53 -8.43 -17.76 13.59
C ALA A 53 -8.81 -16.27 13.67
N ILE A 54 -7.87 -15.39 14.04
CA ILE A 54 -8.09 -13.93 14.03
C ILE A 54 -8.52 -13.44 12.64
N LEU A 55 -7.96 -14.01 11.57
CA LEU A 55 -8.29 -13.64 10.19
C LEU A 55 -9.68 -14.11 9.74
N ARG A 56 -10.21 -15.18 10.33
CA ARG A 56 -11.51 -15.77 9.98
C ARG A 56 -12.66 -15.21 10.81
N ASP A 57 -12.35 -14.49 11.88
CA ASP A 57 -13.34 -13.89 12.75
C ASP A 57 -14.14 -12.81 12.01
N LYS A 58 -15.44 -13.08 11.81
CA LYS A 58 -16.38 -12.17 11.15
C LYS A 58 -17.08 -11.22 12.13
N THR A 59 -16.90 -11.42 13.44
CA THR A 59 -17.61 -10.67 14.49
C THR A 59 -16.96 -9.32 14.78
N ILE A 60 -15.69 -9.14 14.41
CA ILE A 60 -14.91 -7.93 14.64
C ILE A 60 -14.62 -7.16 13.34
N SER A 61 -14.42 -5.84 13.47
CA SER A 61 -14.14 -4.98 12.32
C SER A 61 -12.80 -5.33 11.66
N LYS A 62 -12.67 -5.05 10.35
CA LYS A 62 -11.41 -5.24 9.60
C LYS A 62 -10.23 -4.45 10.18
N ASN A 63 -10.50 -3.32 10.83
CA ASN A 63 -9.47 -2.53 11.52
C ASN A 63 -8.99 -3.26 12.78
N GLU A 64 -9.90 -3.83 13.55
CA GLU A 64 -9.59 -4.58 14.76
C GLU A 64 -8.86 -5.90 14.45
N ILE A 65 -9.30 -6.65 13.44
CA ILE A 65 -8.57 -7.82 12.91
C ILE A 65 -7.11 -7.46 12.62
N ARG A 66 -6.88 -6.33 11.93
CA ARG A 66 -5.52 -5.86 11.61
C ARG A 66 -4.71 -5.53 12.85
N LYS A 67 -5.32 -4.92 13.86
CA LYS A 67 -4.65 -4.56 15.12
C LYS A 67 -4.21 -5.82 15.87
N ARG A 68 -5.14 -6.75 16.08
CA ARG A 68 -4.89 -8.03 16.77
C ARG A 68 -3.88 -8.91 16.05
N LEU A 69 -4.02 -9.01 14.72
CA LEU A 69 -3.06 -9.78 13.93
C LEU A 69 -1.65 -9.18 14.03
N ARG A 70 -1.52 -7.86 13.95
CA ARG A 70 -0.21 -7.20 14.04
C ARG A 70 0.45 -7.33 15.41
N SER A 71 -0.33 -7.31 16.50
CA SER A 71 0.19 -7.57 17.84
C SER A 71 0.65 -9.01 18.01
N SER A 72 -0.04 -9.96 17.35
CA SER A 72 0.28 -11.39 17.42
C SER A 72 1.54 -11.82 16.65
N PHE A 73 2.18 -10.92 15.88
CA PHE A 73 3.34 -11.30 15.07
C PHE A 73 4.59 -11.56 15.89
N SER A 74 5.26 -12.67 15.58
CA SER A 74 6.56 -13.05 16.14
C SER A 74 7.68 -12.12 15.66
N GLY A 75 8.85 -12.20 16.30
CA GLY A 75 10.05 -11.46 15.87
C GLY A 75 10.46 -11.79 14.43
N SER A 76 10.43 -13.07 14.06
CA SER A 76 10.76 -13.53 12.70
C SER A 76 9.76 -13.00 11.66
N GLN A 77 8.46 -13.06 11.95
CA GLN A 77 7.41 -12.51 11.09
C GLN A 77 7.56 -10.99 10.90
N LYS A 78 7.87 -10.26 11.97
CA LYS A 78 8.16 -8.81 11.91
C LYS A 78 9.40 -8.52 11.06
N GLY A 79 10.44 -9.34 11.18
CA GLY A 79 11.65 -9.27 10.35
C GLY A 79 11.36 -9.44 8.86
N LEU A 80 10.60 -10.47 8.48
CA LEU A 80 10.18 -10.70 7.09
C LEU A 80 9.44 -9.49 6.51
N ILE A 81 8.47 -8.94 7.26
CA ILE A 81 7.72 -7.75 6.85
C ILE A 81 8.65 -6.54 6.67
N LYS A 82 9.59 -6.32 7.59
CA LYS A 82 10.53 -5.19 7.52
C LYS A 82 11.44 -5.30 6.30
N ASN A 83 11.98 -6.48 6.04
CA ASN A 83 12.84 -6.74 4.87
C ASN A 83 12.06 -6.52 3.57
N GLN A 84 10.83 -7.01 3.49
CA GLN A 84 9.96 -6.77 2.34
C GLN A 84 9.67 -5.28 2.14
N GLN A 85 9.45 -4.51 3.21
CA GLN A 85 9.26 -3.06 3.11
C GLN A 85 10.49 -2.32 2.58
N ILE A 86 11.68 -2.72 3.01
CA ILE A 86 12.95 -2.14 2.53
C ILE A 86 13.11 -2.43 1.04
N ARG A 87 12.92 -3.69 0.63
CA ARG A 87 13.00 -4.09 -0.78
C ARG A 87 12.00 -3.32 -1.64
N LEU A 88 10.75 -3.19 -1.20
CA LEU A 88 9.74 -2.43 -1.93
C LEU A 88 10.11 -0.96 -2.11
N ARG A 89 10.76 -0.32 -1.12
CA ARG A 89 11.26 1.05 -1.27
C ARG A 89 12.34 1.11 -2.34
N GLN A 90 13.32 0.21 -2.29
CA GLN A 90 14.41 0.13 -3.26
C GLN A 90 13.88 -0.14 -4.68
N THR A 91 13.02 -1.14 -4.86
CA THR A 91 12.37 -1.44 -6.14
C THR A 91 11.63 -0.22 -6.69
N ARG A 92 10.85 0.47 -5.86
CA ARG A 92 10.10 1.67 -6.28
C ARG A 92 11.05 2.80 -6.69
N ASP A 93 12.15 2.98 -5.97
CA ASP A 93 13.09 4.05 -6.27
C ASP A 93 13.90 3.73 -7.54
N ASN A 94 14.26 2.46 -7.77
CA ASN A 94 14.84 2.00 -9.03
C ASN A 94 13.87 2.16 -10.21
N PHE A 95 12.61 1.77 -10.04
CA PHE A 95 11.58 1.97 -11.07
C PHE A 95 11.39 3.46 -11.39
N ARG A 96 11.45 4.36 -10.40
CA ARG A 96 11.37 5.80 -10.68
C ARG A 96 12.51 6.33 -11.53
N LYS A 97 13.71 5.76 -11.38
CA LYS A 97 14.87 6.13 -12.21
C LYS A 97 14.66 5.76 -13.67
N THR A 98 13.89 4.70 -13.97
CA THR A 98 13.59 4.30 -15.35
C THR A 98 12.54 5.18 -16.02
N LEU A 99 11.78 5.97 -15.27
CA LEU A 99 10.75 6.86 -15.81
C LEU A 99 11.32 8.16 -16.36
N THR A 100 10.81 8.60 -17.51
CA THR A 100 11.08 9.93 -18.07
C THR A 100 10.42 11.04 -17.25
N GLY A 101 10.86 12.29 -17.46
CA GLY A 101 10.26 13.46 -16.79
C GLY A 101 8.75 13.60 -17.05
N GLU A 102 8.33 13.37 -18.29
CA GLU A 102 6.93 13.40 -18.71
C GLU A 102 6.11 12.29 -18.04
N GLN A 103 6.63 11.06 -18.05
CA GLN A 103 6.01 9.92 -17.36
C GLN A 103 5.84 10.20 -15.86
N ARG A 104 6.85 10.81 -15.21
CA ARG A 104 6.76 11.18 -13.78
C ARG A 104 5.68 12.24 -13.53
N LYS A 105 5.58 13.25 -14.41
CA LYS A 105 4.57 14.31 -14.30
C LYS A 105 3.16 13.74 -14.45
N MET A 106 2.92 12.93 -15.48
CA MET A 106 1.65 12.26 -15.69
C MET A 106 1.27 11.36 -14.50
N LEU A 107 2.20 10.54 -14.01
CA LEU A 107 1.94 9.66 -12.86
C LEU A 107 1.57 10.47 -11.60
N LYS A 108 2.25 11.59 -11.37
CA LYS A 108 1.96 12.47 -10.24
C LYS A 108 0.54 13.04 -10.36
N GLU A 109 0.18 13.58 -11.52
CA GLU A 109 -1.16 14.13 -11.78
C GLU A 109 -2.26 13.08 -11.59
N ARG A 110 -2.03 11.84 -12.04
CA ARG A 110 -3.00 10.75 -11.83
C ARG A 110 -3.12 10.35 -10.37
N ILE A 111 -2.01 10.28 -9.64
CA ILE A 111 -2.03 10.00 -8.20
C ILE A 111 -2.78 11.11 -7.45
N ASP A 112 -2.55 12.36 -7.82
CA ASP A 112 -3.22 13.51 -7.18
C ASP A 112 -4.71 13.53 -7.53
N LYS A 113 -5.10 13.27 -8.78
CA LYS A 113 -6.51 13.06 -9.17
C LYS A 113 -7.17 11.93 -8.40
N ILE A 114 -6.52 10.77 -8.26
CA ILE A 114 -7.04 9.65 -7.45
C ILE A 114 -7.22 10.06 -5.98
N ARG A 115 -6.35 10.92 -5.43
CA ARG A 115 -6.48 11.43 -4.06
C ARG A 115 -7.60 12.46 -3.91
N GLU A 116 -7.93 13.18 -4.97
CA GLU A 116 -9.01 14.16 -5.00
C GLU A 116 -10.37 13.49 -5.23
N THR A 117 -10.44 12.48 -6.11
CA THR A 117 -11.69 11.77 -6.46
C THR A 117 -12.04 10.63 -5.51
N LYS A 118 -11.04 10.02 -4.86
CA LYS A 118 -11.32 9.25 -3.64
C LYS A 118 -11.68 10.28 -2.58
N ASP A 119 -12.98 10.52 -2.51
CA ASP A 119 -13.67 11.06 -1.37
C ASP A 119 -12.90 10.68 -0.10
N ARG A 120 -12.64 11.68 0.73
CA ARG A 120 -11.79 11.59 1.92
C ARG A 120 -12.52 10.77 3.00
N GLY A 121 -12.86 9.52 2.68
CA GLY A 121 -13.22 8.48 3.61
C GLY A 121 -12.10 8.40 4.64
N GLU A 122 -12.32 9.13 5.73
CA GLU A 122 -11.49 9.20 6.91
C GLU A 122 -10.08 9.76 6.67
N LEU A 123 -9.98 11.08 6.42
CA LEU A 123 -8.92 11.79 7.13
C LEU A 123 -9.19 11.49 8.62
N ARG A 124 -8.31 10.73 9.28
CA ARG A 124 -8.42 10.32 10.70
C ARG A 124 -8.88 11.44 11.66
N ASN A 125 -8.68 12.71 11.28
CA ASN A 125 -9.08 13.90 12.04
C ASN A 125 -9.83 14.95 11.17
N GLY A 126 -10.63 14.52 10.19
CA GLY A 126 -11.44 15.42 9.35
C GLY A 126 -10.65 16.32 8.39
N PRO A 127 -11.33 17.24 7.68
CA PRO A 127 -10.71 18.28 6.85
C PRO A 127 -9.66 19.08 7.64
N ARG A 128 -8.63 19.61 6.95
CA ARG A 128 -7.70 20.54 7.58
C ARG A 128 -8.45 21.83 7.93
N GLU A 129 -8.46 22.19 9.20
CA GLU A 129 -9.01 23.45 9.66
C GLU A 129 -8.02 24.60 9.38
N ASN A 130 -8.58 25.79 9.16
CA ASN A 130 -7.81 27.00 9.05
C ASN A 130 -7.27 27.35 10.44
N SER A 131 -5.95 27.46 10.57
CA SER A 131 -5.32 28.04 11.76
C SER A 131 -5.30 29.57 11.62
N ASN A 132 -5.27 30.29 12.74
CA ASN A 132 -5.22 31.76 12.79
C ASN A 132 -4.07 32.36 11.96
N ASP A 133 -3.02 31.58 11.67
CA ASP A 133 -1.90 31.99 10.80
C ASP A 133 -2.19 31.85 9.28
N GLY A 134 -3.43 31.58 8.88
CA GLY A 134 -3.82 31.33 7.48
C GLY A 134 -3.36 29.99 6.90
N LYS A 135 -2.61 29.18 7.66
CA LYS A 135 -2.12 27.85 7.25
C LYS A 135 -3.13 26.77 7.63
N LYS A 136 -3.53 25.93 6.65
CA LYS A 136 -4.38 24.75 6.88
C LYS A 136 -3.60 23.66 7.63
N ARG A 137 -3.95 23.39 8.89
CA ARG A 137 -3.29 22.37 9.72
C ARG A 137 -4.20 21.16 9.95
N ARG A 138 -3.62 19.99 10.22
CA ARG A 138 -4.39 18.80 10.63
C ARG A 138 -4.59 18.88 12.14
N VAL A 139 -5.82 18.77 12.61
CA VAL A 139 -6.11 18.53 14.04
C VAL A 139 -5.36 17.26 14.42
N ARG A 140 -4.50 17.30 15.44
CA ARG A 140 -3.92 16.08 16.03
C ARG A 140 -4.88 15.67 17.13
N GLY A 141 -5.63 14.58 16.93
CA GLY A 141 -6.41 13.98 18.01
C GLY A 141 -5.47 13.61 19.18
N ASN A 142 -5.84 14.03 20.38
CA ASN A 142 -5.21 13.65 21.65
C ASN A 142 -5.19 12.12 21.81
#